data_AF-A0AA97EMH7-F1
#
_entry.id   AF-A0AA97EMH7-F1
#
_cell.length_a   1.000
_cell.length_b   1.000
_cell.length_c   1.000
_cell.angle_alpha   90.00
_cell.angle_beta   90.00
_cell.angle_gamma   90.00
#
_symmetry.space_group_name_H-M   'P 1'
#
loop_
_entity.id
_entity.type
_entity.pdbx_description
1 polymer ?
#
loop_
_entity_poly.entity_id
_entity_poly.type
_entity_poly.pdbx_seq_one_letter_code
_entity_poly.pdbx_strand_id
1 'polypeptide(L)'
;MEEQKHSFKLSKVNWIFALIIIGISALFFLRKDGINAFSLGYLAGSIVTAGLIPLIIAFIVWLIRGKKKFAGTYTFNIVLVFMTFGMITEIGEISKEKSEGVEAISNSVSELKGKINNEEDVVTAFKEHSTNVDDGLSKLIRNSTGNEQEVYINLRKFTRINNAVMIDWQSSYDSVMSPRILDYGVLKNSNEYDYQIGVLENYKSQSIKYKKHFENRISIIADLFKNIPKENQTLKGVMKGITKQDSIQMPIFKPFIKSHLSYSENLIELVDFLEKNKMQWIYENDELIFDNTELENKYLEIIDNVAKDEENINILSDKLIDVM
;
A
#
# COMPACT_ATOMS: atom_id res chain seq x y z
N MET A 1 -40.97 -46.73 43.20
CA MET A 1 -40.66 -46.37 41.80
C MET A 1 -39.17 -46.54 41.60
N GLU A 2 -38.74 -47.53 40.82
CA GLU A 2 -37.34 -47.64 40.43
C GLU A 2 -36.99 -46.44 39.54
N GLU A 3 -36.12 -45.56 40.02
CA GLU A 3 -35.47 -44.58 39.15
C GLU A 3 -34.59 -45.36 38.17
N GLN A 4 -35.08 -45.55 36.94
CA GLN A 4 -34.22 -45.98 35.85
C GLN A 4 -33.11 -44.93 35.68
N LYS A 5 -31.93 -45.21 36.25
CA LYS A 5 -30.71 -44.44 36.05
C LYS A 5 -30.30 -44.58 34.59
N HIS A 6 -30.87 -43.73 33.73
CA HIS A 6 -30.35 -43.58 32.38
C HIS A 6 -28.90 -43.09 32.49
N SER A 7 -27.98 -43.71 31.76
CA SER A 7 -26.59 -43.23 31.65
C SER A 7 -26.52 -42.13 30.58
N PHE A 8 -25.64 -41.14 30.74
CA PHE A 8 -25.37 -40.18 29.68
C PHE A 8 -24.80 -40.91 28.46
N LYS A 9 -25.51 -40.83 27.33
CA LYS A 9 -25.08 -41.45 26.08
C LYS A 9 -25.53 -40.60 24.90
N LEU A 10 -24.58 -40.18 24.07
CA LEU A 10 -24.87 -39.58 22.77
C LEU A 10 -25.13 -40.69 21.74
N SER A 11 -26.03 -40.43 20.80
CA SER A 11 -26.32 -41.36 19.72
C SER A 11 -25.25 -41.29 18.64
N LYS A 12 -25.18 -42.32 17.79
CA LYS A 12 -24.31 -42.31 16.60
C LYS A 12 -24.62 -41.11 15.69
N VAL A 13 -25.88 -40.69 15.62
CA VAL A 13 -26.33 -39.56 14.78
C VAL A 13 -25.71 -38.23 15.26
N ASN A 14 -25.57 -38.03 16.57
CA ASN A 14 -24.94 -36.82 17.12
C ASN A 14 -23.45 -36.73 16.71
N TRP A 15 -22.74 -37.85 16.78
CA TRP A 15 -21.34 -37.92 16.38
C TRP A 15 -21.17 -37.74 14.88
N ILE A 16 -22.07 -38.30 14.07
CA ILE A 16 -22.08 -38.06 12.61
C ILE A 16 -22.29 -36.56 12.34
N PHE A 17 -23.23 -35.91 13.02
CA PHE A 17 -23.48 -34.48 12.85
C PHE A 17 -22.27 -33.62 13.24
N ALA A 18 -21.62 -33.93 14.36
CA ALA A 18 -20.38 -33.26 14.77
C ALA A 18 -19.27 -33.45 13.72
N LEU A 19 -19.10 -34.66 13.18
CA LEU A 19 -18.12 -34.95 12.13
C LEU A 19 -18.43 -34.20 10.82
N ILE A 20 -19.70 -34.04 10.45
CA ILE A 20 -20.09 -33.25 9.28
C ILE A 20 -19.69 -31.78 9.48
N ILE A 21 -19.98 -31.20 10.64
CA ILE A 21 -19.62 -29.79 10.93
C ILE A 21 -18.10 -29.62 10.91
N ILE A 22 -17.37 -30.50 11.59
CA ILE A 22 -15.90 -30.52 11.57
C ILE A 22 -15.38 -30.65 10.14
N GLY A 23 -15.97 -31.54 9.34
CA GLY A 23 -15.60 -31.77 7.95
C GLY A 23 -15.81 -30.54 7.07
N ILE A 24 -16.95 -29.84 7.22
CA ILE A 24 -17.23 -28.60 6.49
C ILE A 24 -16.22 -27.52 6.88
N SER A 25 -15.98 -27.30 8.18
CA SER A 25 -15.00 -26.33 8.65
C SER A 25 -13.59 -26.66 8.14
N ALA A 26 -13.18 -27.93 8.25
CA ALA A 26 -11.91 -28.42 7.74
C ALA A 26 -11.75 -28.19 6.23
N LEU A 27 -12.79 -28.47 5.44
CA LEU A 27 -12.77 -28.30 4.00
C LEU A 27 -12.67 -26.82 3.61
N PHE A 28 -13.35 -25.94 4.35
CA PHE A 28 -13.27 -24.49 4.12
C PHE A 28 -11.87 -23.94 4.40
N PHE A 29 -11.26 -24.31 5.53
CA PHE A 29 -9.92 -23.87 5.91
C PHE A 29 -8.82 -24.49 5.05
N LEU A 30 -8.85 -25.81 4.81
CA LEU A 30 -7.86 -26.49 3.98
C LEU A 30 -7.89 -26.03 2.52
N ARG A 31 -9.07 -25.71 1.97
CA ARG A 31 -9.19 -25.20 0.61
C ARG A 31 -8.60 -23.79 0.48
N LYS A 32 -8.67 -22.98 1.53
CA LYS A 32 -8.17 -21.60 1.54
C LYS A 32 -6.65 -21.54 1.78
N ASP A 33 -6.15 -22.29 2.76
CA ASP A 33 -4.79 -22.13 3.28
C ASP A 33 -3.83 -23.26 2.89
N GLY A 34 -4.34 -24.34 2.28
CA GLY A 34 -3.58 -25.56 2.02
C GLY A 34 -3.23 -26.32 3.30
N ILE A 35 -2.37 -27.34 3.18
CA ILE A 35 -1.88 -28.12 4.33
C ILE A 35 -0.61 -27.42 4.85
N ASN A 36 -0.72 -26.70 5.96
CA ASN A 36 0.40 -26.06 6.63
C ASN A 36 0.23 -26.22 8.16
N ALA A 37 1.28 -25.94 8.95
CA ALA A 37 1.26 -26.16 10.39
C ALA A 37 0.16 -25.35 11.11
N PHE A 38 -0.14 -24.14 10.60
CA PHE A 38 -1.21 -23.30 11.12
C PHE A 38 -2.59 -23.90 10.83
N SER A 39 -2.86 -24.31 9.59
CA SER A 39 -4.14 -24.90 9.21
C SER A 39 -4.39 -26.23 9.94
N LEU A 40 -3.36 -27.06 10.13
CA LEU A 40 -3.43 -28.27 10.95
C LEU A 40 -3.71 -27.97 12.43
N GLY A 41 -3.05 -26.94 12.99
CA GLY A 41 -3.27 -26.49 14.36
C GLY A 41 -4.69 -25.96 14.58
N TYR A 42 -5.19 -25.15 13.66
CA TYR A 42 -6.57 -24.66 13.68
C TYR A 42 -7.56 -25.82 13.59
N LEU A 43 -7.37 -26.77 12.66
CA LEU A 43 -8.22 -27.94 12.49
C LEU A 43 -8.27 -28.82 13.76
N ALA A 44 -7.11 -29.05 14.39
CA ALA A 44 -7.03 -29.75 15.66
C ALA A 44 -7.80 -29.00 16.77
N GLY A 45 -7.63 -27.67 16.84
CA GLY A 45 -8.38 -26.80 17.73
C GLY A 45 -9.90 -26.85 17.49
N SER A 46 -10.35 -26.81 16.24
CA SER A 46 -11.77 -26.88 15.87
C SER A 46 -12.37 -28.23 16.21
N ILE A 47 -11.65 -29.34 15.98
CA ILE A 47 -12.09 -30.68 16.38
C ILE A 47 -12.29 -30.77 17.88
N VAL A 48 -11.31 -30.28 18.65
CA VAL A 48 -11.36 -30.27 20.11
C VAL A 48 -12.54 -29.40 20.57
N THR A 49 -12.68 -28.20 20.03
CA THR A 49 -13.73 -27.24 20.43
C THR A 49 -15.14 -27.73 20.08
N ALA A 50 -15.35 -28.21 18.85
CA ALA A 50 -16.65 -28.72 18.38
C ALA A 50 -17.03 -30.08 18.98
N GLY A 51 -16.05 -30.85 19.47
CA GLY A 51 -16.28 -32.11 20.18
C GLY A 51 -16.51 -31.92 21.69
N LEU A 52 -15.61 -31.23 22.38
CA LEU A 52 -15.62 -31.11 23.84
C LEU A 52 -16.67 -30.13 24.36
N ILE A 53 -16.80 -28.94 23.79
CA ILE A 53 -17.69 -27.91 24.34
C ILE A 53 -19.17 -28.36 24.32
N PRO A 54 -19.71 -28.85 23.19
CA PRO A 54 -21.07 -29.36 23.17
C PRO A 54 -21.27 -30.55 24.11
N LEU A 55 -20.25 -31.38 24.30
CA LEU A 55 -20.30 -32.56 25.16
C LEU A 55 -20.32 -32.19 26.65
N ILE A 56 -19.49 -31.23 27.06
CA ILE A 56 -19.49 -30.69 28.42
C ILE A 56 -20.83 -30.02 28.73
N ILE A 57 -21.34 -29.17 27.85
CA ILE A 57 -22.61 -28.47 28.08
C ILE A 57 -23.79 -29.46 28.09
N ALA A 58 -23.79 -30.44 27.18
CA ALA A 58 -24.78 -31.52 27.17
C ALA A 58 -24.77 -32.34 28.46
N PHE A 59 -23.60 -32.64 29.00
CA PHE A 59 -23.45 -33.37 30.26
C PHE A 59 -23.99 -32.58 31.45
N ILE A 60 -23.64 -31.29 31.55
CA ILE A 60 -24.13 -30.40 32.61
C ILE A 60 -25.67 -30.30 32.57
N VAL A 61 -26.25 -30.05 31.38
CA VAL A 61 -27.71 -29.94 31.25
C VAL A 61 -28.41 -31.26 31.56
N TRP A 62 -27.81 -32.39 31.21
CA TRP A 62 -28.34 -33.70 31.58
C TRP A 62 -28.35 -33.92 33.10
N LEU A 63 -27.32 -33.47 33.83
CA LEU A 63 -27.31 -33.49 35.30
C LEU A 63 -28.40 -32.60 35.89
N ILE A 64 -28.50 -31.34 35.43
CA ILE A 64 -29.49 -30.36 35.92
C ILE A 64 -30.93 -30.84 35.67
N ARG A 65 -31.19 -31.46 34.53
CA ARG A 65 -32.53 -31.97 34.17
C ARG A 65 -32.88 -33.28 34.86
N GLY A 66 -32.10 -33.74 35.85
CA GLY A 66 -32.37 -34.97 36.60
C GLY A 66 -32.18 -36.23 35.77
N LYS A 67 -31.14 -36.25 34.91
CA LYS A 67 -30.77 -37.41 34.07
C LYS A 67 -31.86 -37.86 33.08
N LYS A 68 -32.77 -36.95 32.71
CA LYS A 68 -33.84 -37.21 31.74
C LYS A 68 -33.30 -37.74 30.41
N LYS A 69 -34.02 -38.71 29.85
CA LYS A 69 -33.74 -39.29 28.53
C LYS A 69 -33.72 -38.18 27.47
N PHE A 70 -32.74 -38.21 26.57
CA PHE A 70 -32.54 -37.25 25.47
C PHE A 70 -32.18 -35.81 25.82
N ALA A 71 -32.22 -35.38 27.09
CA ALA A 71 -31.88 -34.00 27.46
C ALA A 71 -30.48 -33.58 26.97
N GLY A 72 -29.46 -34.41 27.23
CA GLY A 72 -28.10 -34.17 26.75
C GLY A 72 -27.99 -34.21 25.21
N THR A 73 -28.75 -35.10 24.55
CA THR A 73 -28.77 -35.23 23.09
C THR A 73 -29.28 -33.96 22.41
N TYR A 74 -30.38 -33.39 22.89
CA TYR A 74 -30.93 -32.15 22.34
C TYR A 74 -29.99 -30.98 22.61
N THR A 75 -29.46 -30.85 23.82
CA THR A 75 -28.49 -29.80 24.15
C THR A 75 -27.26 -29.87 23.27
N PHE A 76 -26.68 -31.06 23.08
CA PHE A 76 -25.51 -31.26 22.21
C PHE A 76 -25.76 -30.72 20.79
N ASN A 77 -26.90 -31.09 20.20
CA ASN A 77 -27.26 -30.64 18.85
C ASN A 77 -27.53 -29.13 18.79
N ILE A 78 -28.24 -28.57 19.78
CA ILE A 78 -28.53 -27.14 19.85
C ILE A 78 -27.23 -26.33 19.93
N VAL A 79 -26.29 -26.75 20.78
CA VAL A 79 -24.99 -26.09 20.89
C VAL A 79 -24.21 -26.19 19.59
N LEU A 80 -24.18 -27.36 18.94
CA LEU A 80 -23.52 -27.51 17.63
C LEU A 80 -24.12 -26.59 16.56
N VAL A 81 -25.45 -26.47 16.51
CA VAL A 81 -26.13 -25.55 15.58
C VAL A 81 -25.75 -24.10 15.86
N PHE A 82 -25.76 -23.66 17.12
CA PHE A 82 -25.32 -22.31 17.49
C PHE A 82 -23.84 -22.06 17.14
N MET A 83 -22.96 -23.03 17.39
CA MET A 83 -21.56 -22.92 16.98
C MET A 83 -21.42 -22.80 15.45
N THR A 84 -22.27 -23.50 14.70
CA THR A 84 -22.28 -23.43 13.22
C THR A 84 -22.72 -22.04 12.75
N PHE A 85 -23.78 -21.48 13.34
CA PHE A 85 -24.18 -20.10 13.06
C PHE A 85 -23.09 -19.10 13.42
N GLY A 86 -22.44 -19.24 14.58
CA GLY A 86 -21.31 -18.39 14.97
C GLY A 86 -20.16 -18.43 13.95
N MET A 87 -19.77 -19.63 13.49
CA MET A 87 -18.75 -19.79 12.46
C MET A 87 -19.15 -19.15 11.12
N ILE A 88 -20.43 -19.27 10.71
CA ILE A 88 -20.94 -18.62 9.48
C ILE A 88 -20.86 -17.09 9.61
N THR A 89 -21.25 -16.54 10.76
CA THR A 89 -21.17 -15.10 11.03
C THR A 89 -19.73 -14.61 11.00
N GLU A 90 -18.80 -15.30 11.66
CA GLU A 90 -17.37 -14.97 11.66
C GLU A 90 -16.75 -15.02 10.26
N ILE A 91 -17.07 -16.04 9.46
CA ILE A 91 -16.67 -16.11 8.04
C ILE A 91 -17.22 -14.92 7.25
N GLY A 92 -18.48 -14.54 7.51
CA GLY A 92 -19.12 -13.37 6.91
C GLY A 92 -18.38 -12.07 7.25
N GLU A 93 -18.01 -11.87 8.51
CA GLU A 93 -17.26 -10.71 8.98
C GLU A 93 -15.85 -10.66 8.36
N ILE A 94 -15.11 -11.78 8.36
CA ILE A 94 -13.79 -11.88 7.71
C ILE A 94 -13.89 -11.53 6.23
N SER A 95 -14.91 -12.03 5.53
CA SER A 95 -15.13 -11.74 4.11
C SER A 95 -15.46 -10.27 3.88
N LYS A 96 -16.29 -9.67 4.75
CA LYS A 96 -16.63 -8.26 4.69
C LYS A 96 -15.39 -7.38 4.89
N GLU A 97 -14.60 -7.65 5.93
CA GLU A 97 -13.37 -6.89 6.20
C GLU A 97 -12.35 -7.00 5.06
N LYS A 98 -12.21 -8.17 4.43
CA LYS A 98 -11.38 -8.31 3.22
C LYS A 98 -11.90 -7.44 2.08
N SER A 99 -13.21 -7.44 1.84
CA SER A 99 -13.84 -6.61 0.80
C SER A 99 -13.61 -5.12 1.07
N GLU A 100 -13.85 -4.67 2.30
CA GLU A 100 -13.57 -3.29 2.72
C GLU A 100 -12.10 -2.92 2.55
N GLY A 101 -11.17 -3.85 2.81
CA GLY A 101 -9.75 -3.62 2.59
C GLY A 101 -9.39 -3.42 1.12
N VAL A 102 -9.97 -4.22 0.22
CA VAL A 102 -9.79 -4.05 -1.24
C VAL A 102 -10.44 -2.76 -1.73
N GLU A 103 -11.64 -2.45 -1.27
CA GLU A 103 -12.37 -1.24 -1.63
C GLU A 103 -11.64 0.03 -1.16
N ALA A 104 -11.11 0.04 0.06
CA ALA A 104 -10.30 1.16 0.56
C ALA A 104 -9.06 1.42 -0.32
N ILE A 105 -8.34 0.36 -0.72
CA ILE A 105 -7.20 0.47 -1.64
C ILE A 105 -7.67 1.01 -3.00
N SER A 106 -8.74 0.46 -3.56
CA SER A 106 -9.23 0.86 -4.88
C SER A 106 -9.73 2.31 -4.91
N ASN A 107 -10.51 2.72 -3.90
CA ASN A 107 -11.06 4.06 -3.81
C ASN A 107 -9.97 5.11 -3.55
N SER A 108 -8.92 4.75 -2.80
CA SER A 108 -7.81 5.66 -2.51
C SER A 108 -7.08 6.15 -3.76
N VAL A 109 -7.09 5.40 -4.87
CA VAL A 109 -6.48 5.84 -6.14
C VAL A 109 -7.35 6.92 -6.80
N SER A 110 -8.66 6.70 -6.86
CA SER A 110 -9.62 7.67 -7.39
C SER A 110 -9.65 8.96 -6.57
N GLU A 111 -9.59 8.85 -5.24
CA GLU A 111 -9.51 9.98 -4.33
C GLU A 111 -8.20 10.77 -4.53
N LEU A 112 -7.06 10.08 -4.64
CA LEU A 112 -5.77 10.71 -4.92
C LEU A 112 -5.83 11.49 -6.25
N LYS A 113 -6.36 10.88 -7.31
CA LYS A 113 -6.53 11.54 -8.61
C LYS A 113 -7.42 12.78 -8.50
N GLY A 114 -8.53 12.69 -7.77
CA GLY A 114 -9.42 13.82 -7.54
C GLY A 114 -8.75 14.98 -6.81
N LYS A 115 -7.91 14.69 -5.80
CA LYS A 115 -7.20 15.70 -5.01
C LYS A 115 -6.10 16.41 -5.79
N ILE A 116 -5.28 15.64 -6.53
CA ILE A 116 -4.23 16.20 -7.39
C ILE A 116 -4.86 17.12 -8.46
N ASN A 117 -5.98 16.72 -9.06
CA ASN A 117 -6.68 17.53 -10.07
C ASN A 117 -7.31 18.83 -9.51
N ASN A 118 -7.53 18.91 -8.19
CA ASN A 118 -8.08 20.08 -7.53
C ASN A 118 -6.98 20.95 -6.88
N GLU A 119 -5.72 20.76 -7.27
CA GLU A 119 -4.55 21.51 -6.79
C GLU A 119 -4.35 21.45 -5.26
N GLU A 120 -4.83 20.39 -4.61
CA GLU A 120 -4.49 20.13 -3.20
C GLU A 120 -3.00 19.77 -3.07
N ASP A 121 -2.41 20.05 -1.89
CA ASP A 121 -1.02 19.69 -1.59
C ASP A 121 -0.75 18.21 -1.88
N VAL A 122 0.08 17.96 -2.90
CA VAL A 122 0.39 16.64 -3.45
C VAL A 122 0.99 15.73 -2.38
N VAL A 123 1.82 16.26 -1.47
CA VAL A 123 2.42 15.46 -0.39
C VAL A 123 1.35 15.01 0.59
N THR A 124 0.43 15.91 0.97
CA THR A 124 -0.67 15.60 1.88
C THR A 124 -1.64 14.59 1.26
N ALA A 125 -2.08 14.82 0.02
CA ALA A 125 -2.95 13.89 -0.71
C ALA A 125 -2.32 12.49 -0.84
N PHE A 126 -1.02 12.43 -1.13
CA PHE A 126 -0.30 11.16 -1.25
C PHE A 126 -0.11 10.45 0.10
N LYS A 127 0.10 11.18 1.21
CA LYS A 127 0.17 10.60 2.56
C LYS A 127 -1.15 9.98 3.00
N GLU A 128 -2.27 10.61 2.66
CA GLU A 128 -3.60 10.05 2.93
C GLU A 128 -3.86 8.79 2.09
N HIS A 129 -3.56 8.83 0.79
CA HIS A 129 -3.58 7.65 -0.06
C HIS A 129 -2.74 6.50 0.53
N SER A 130 -1.51 6.81 0.94
CA SER A 130 -0.59 5.87 1.56
C SER A 130 -1.15 5.23 2.83
N THR A 131 -1.85 6.01 3.65
CA THR A 131 -2.49 5.56 4.89
C THR A 131 -3.65 4.61 4.57
N ASN A 132 -4.52 4.98 3.63
CA ASN A 132 -5.63 4.12 3.19
C ASN A 132 -5.14 2.78 2.62
N VAL A 133 -4.04 2.80 1.88
CA VAL A 133 -3.40 1.58 1.37
C VAL A 133 -2.82 0.72 2.50
N ASP A 134 -2.12 1.30 3.48
CA ASP A 134 -1.56 0.55 4.62
C ASP A 134 -2.66 -0.06 5.49
N ASP A 135 -3.77 0.65 5.70
CA ASP A 135 -4.94 0.17 6.43
C ASP A 135 -5.65 -0.96 5.70
N GLY A 136 -5.88 -0.79 4.39
CA GLY A 136 -6.47 -1.84 3.54
C GLY A 136 -5.63 -3.11 3.52
N LEU A 137 -4.29 -2.97 3.38
CA LEU A 137 -3.37 -4.10 3.46
C LEU A 137 -3.35 -4.73 4.85
N SER A 138 -3.46 -3.94 5.93
CA SER A 138 -3.51 -4.45 7.30
C SER A 138 -4.77 -5.29 7.54
N LYS A 139 -5.93 -4.88 7.01
CA LYS A 139 -7.15 -5.70 7.01
C LYS A 139 -6.97 -7.01 6.24
N LEU A 140 -6.31 -6.97 5.08
CA LEU A 140 -6.03 -8.17 4.28
C LEU A 140 -5.07 -9.13 4.99
N ILE A 141 -4.01 -8.61 5.61
CA ILE A 141 -3.03 -9.39 6.40
C ILE A 141 -3.71 -10.07 7.59
N ARG A 142 -4.56 -9.36 8.34
CA ARG A 142 -5.27 -9.93 9.50
C ARG A 142 -6.18 -11.09 9.12
N ASN A 143 -6.76 -11.03 7.92
CA ASN A 143 -7.79 -11.97 7.45
C ASN A 143 -7.27 -13.06 6.49
N SER A 144 -5.97 -13.10 6.24
CA SER A 144 -5.29 -14.09 5.39
C SER A 144 -4.31 -14.92 6.23
N THR A 145 -3.89 -16.07 5.70
CA THR A 145 -2.89 -16.92 6.35
C THR A 145 -1.89 -17.49 5.34
N GLY A 146 -0.81 -18.09 5.84
CA GLY A 146 0.19 -18.78 5.02
C GLY A 146 0.78 -17.90 3.92
N ASN A 147 0.91 -18.47 2.71
CA ASN A 147 1.51 -17.77 1.57
C ASN A 147 0.66 -16.57 1.09
N GLU A 148 -0.67 -16.58 1.27
CA GLU A 148 -1.52 -15.41 0.94
C GLU A 148 -1.15 -14.22 1.83
N GLN A 149 -1.02 -14.46 3.13
CA GLN A 149 -0.64 -13.43 4.10
C GLN A 149 0.77 -12.88 3.83
N GLU A 150 1.71 -13.76 3.49
CA GLU A 150 3.08 -13.35 3.14
C GLU A 150 3.09 -12.44 1.90
N VAL A 151 2.23 -12.69 0.91
CA VAL A 151 2.08 -11.79 -0.25
C VAL A 151 1.65 -10.40 0.20
N TYR A 152 0.63 -10.27 1.05
CA TYR A 152 0.16 -8.95 1.51
C TYR A 152 1.19 -8.24 2.40
N ILE A 153 1.91 -8.97 3.25
CA ILE A 153 3.01 -8.41 4.05
C ILE A 153 4.10 -7.83 3.15
N ASN A 154 4.51 -8.56 2.11
CA ASN A 154 5.54 -8.11 1.20
C ASN A 154 5.05 -7.00 0.27
N LEU A 155 3.77 -7.00 -0.13
CA LEU A 155 3.15 -5.87 -0.82
C LEU A 155 3.15 -4.61 0.05
N ARG A 156 2.84 -4.71 1.35
CA ARG A 156 2.93 -3.58 2.29
C ARG A 156 4.36 -3.05 2.47
N LYS A 157 5.36 -3.93 2.44
CA LYS A 157 6.78 -3.49 2.42
C LYS A 157 7.07 -2.71 1.14
N PHE A 158 6.63 -3.20 0.00
CA PHE A 158 6.81 -2.52 -1.28
C PHE A 158 6.14 -1.13 -1.31
N THR A 159 4.89 -1.03 -0.86
CA THR A 159 4.19 0.27 -0.82
C THR A 159 4.90 1.26 0.10
N ARG A 160 5.39 0.85 1.26
CA ARG A 160 6.17 1.72 2.15
C ARG A 160 7.47 2.22 1.52
N ILE A 161 8.18 1.37 0.77
CA ILE A 161 9.38 1.79 0.02
C ILE A 161 8.99 2.81 -1.06
N ASN A 162 7.93 2.56 -1.84
CA ASN A 162 7.45 3.51 -2.83
C ASN A 162 7.10 4.86 -2.19
N ASN A 163 6.41 4.82 -1.05
CA ASN A 163 5.93 6.03 -0.39
C ASN A 163 7.09 6.89 0.11
N ALA A 164 8.10 6.27 0.70
CA ALA A 164 9.29 6.99 1.15
C ALA A 164 9.98 7.71 -0.04
N VAL A 165 10.22 6.99 -1.14
CA VAL A 165 10.89 7.57 -2.31
C VAL A 165 10.07 8.68 -2.95
N MET A 166 8.74 8.51 -3.08
CA MET A 166 7.87 9.52 -3.66
C MET A 166 7.81 10.78 -2.77
N ILE A 167 7.62 10.62 -1.46
CA ILE A 167 7.53 11.75 -0.53
C ILE A 167 8.85 12.52 -0.48
N ASP A 168 9.99 11.84 -0.42
CA ASP A 168 11.32 12.48 -0.43
C ASP A 168 11.54 13.26 -1.73
N TRP A 169 11.14 12.70 -2.86
CA TRP A 169 11.24 13.36 -4.16
C TRP A 169 10.32 14.59 -4.26
N GLN A 170 9.03 14.44 -3.93
CA GLN A 170 8.08 15.55 -3.98
C GLN A 170 8.47 16.68 -3.02
N SER A 171 8.88 16.36 -1.79
CA SER A 171 9.32 17.38 -0.82
C SER A 171 10.55 18.16 -1.32
N SER A 172 11.45 17.48 -2.06
CA SER A 172 12.59 18.15 -2.67
C SER A 172 12.19 19.05 -3.85
N TYR A 173 11.17 18.68 -4.62
CA TYR A 173 10.59 19.52 -5.67
C TYR A 173 9.86 20.73 -5.10
N ASP A 174 9.04 20.55 -4.05
CA ASP A 174 8.36 21.65 -3.37
C ASP A 174 9.35 22.66 -2.78
N SER A 175 10.52 22.19 -2.34
CA SER A 175 11.61 23.06 -1.88
C SER A 175 12.18 23.93 -3.00
N VAL A 176 12.24 23.42 -4.23
CA VAL A 176 12.65 24.19 -5.42
C VAL A 176 11.59 25.23 -5.80
N MET A 177 10.31 24.92 -5.60
CA MET A 177 9.19 25.84 -5.86
C MET A 177 8.99 26.91 -4.77
N SER A 178 9.84 26.92 -3.75
CA SER A 178 9.80 27.95 -2.71
C SER A 178 10.15 29.33 -3.31
N PRO A 179 9.44 30.42 -2.94
CA PRO A 179 9.73 31.77 -3.43
C PRO A 179 11.17 32.26 -3.18
N ARG A 180 11.92 31.60 -2.29
CA ARG A 180 13.32 31.92 -2.00
C ARG A 180 14.29 31.43 -3.09
N ILE A 181 13.91 30.42 -3.87
CA ILE A 181 14.75 29.88 -4.93
C ILE A 181 14.65 30.80 -6.15
N LEU A 182 15.81 31.13 -6.75
CA LEU A 182 15.95 32.15 -7.79
C LEU A 182 15.52 33.57 -7.38
N ASP A 183 15.54 33.89 -6.08
CA ASP A 183 15.41 35.27 -5.63
C ASP A 183 16.69 36.07 -5.95
N TYR A 184 16.65 36.79 -7.07
CA TYR A 184 17.76 37.61 -7.57
C TYR A 184 18.18 38.73 -6.61
N GLY A 185 17.27 39.20 -5.75
CA GLY A 185 17.54 40.26 -4.77
C GLY A 185 18.52 39.83 -3.68
N VAL A 186 18.61 38.52 -3.41
CA VAL A 186 19.46 37.97 -2.35
C VAL A 186 20.59 37.09 -2.87
N LEU A 187 20.55 36.66 -4.14
CA LEU A 187 21.50 35.73 -4.75
C LEU A 187 22.97 36.19 -4.73
N LYS A 188 23.24 37.50 -4.66
CA LYS A 188 24.63 38.02 -4.52
C LYS A 188 25.26 37.73 -3.16
N ASN A 189 24.48 37.31 -2.17
CA ASN A 189 24.98 36.86 -0.88
C ASN A 189 25.49 35.41 -1.02
N SER A 190 26.77 35.18 -0.71
CA SER A 190 27.39 33.85 -0.83
C SER A 190 26.64 32.77 -0.04
N ASN A 191 26.08 33.11 1.13
CA ASN A 191 25.32 32.15 1.93
C ASN A 191 23.99 31.76 1.25
N GLU A 192 23.40 32.66 0.48
CA GLU A 192 22.18 32.37 -0.28
C GLU A 192 22.49 31.54 -1.53
N TYR A 193 23.61 31.80 -2.21
CA TYR A 193 24.10 30.93 -3.28
C TYR A 193 24.28 29.48 -2.77
N ASP A 194 25.04 29.28 -1.69
CA ASP A 194 25.30 27.95 -1.13
C ASP A 194 24.00 27.23 -0.73
N TYR A 195 23.05 27.97 -0.15
CA TYR A 195 21.73 27.43 0.19
C TYR A 195 20.95 27.00 -1.05
N GLN A 196 20.81 27.87 -2.04
CA GLN A 196 20.01 27.60 -3.24
C GLN A 196 20.60 26.45 -4.06
N ILE A 197 21.93 26.44 -4.27
CA ILE A 197 22.61 25.30 -4.92
C ILE A 197 22.37 24.01 -4.14
N GLY A 198 22.49 24.02 -2.81
CA GLY A 198 22.22 22.85 -1.98
C GLY A 198 20.80 22.30 -2.16
N VAL A 199 19.79 23.16 -2.28
CA VAL A 199 18.40 22.76 -2.56
C VAL A 199 18.28 22.12 -3.94
N LEU A 200 18.84 22.74 -4.98
CA LEU A 200 18.78 22.25 -6.36
C LEU A 200 19.53 20.91 -6.54
N GLU A 201 20.72 20.78 -5.92
CA GLU A 201 21.49 19.53 -5.93
C GLU A 201 20.76 18.40 -5.18
N ASN A 202 20.11 18.71 -4.05
CA ASN A 202 19.30 17.73 -3.35
C ASN A 202 18.14 17.25 -4.25
N TYR A 203 17.41 18.17 -4.89
CA TYR A 203 16.33 17.82 -5.80
C TYR A 203 16.80 16.95 -7.00
N LYS A 204 17.94 17.29 -7.61
CA LYS A 204 18.59 16.45 -8.64
C LYS A 204 18.88 15.05 -8.11
N SER A 205 19.48 14.96 -6.92
CA SER A 205 19.83 13.69 -6.26
C SER A 205 18.59 12.83 -5.98
N GLN A 206 17.51 13.43 -5.46
CA GLN A 206 16.25 12.71 -5.23
C GLN A 206 15.59 12.28 -6.55
N SER A 207 15.65 13.10 -7.60
CA SER A 207 15.14 12.73 -8.93
C SER A 207 15.88 11.51 -9.52
N ILE A 208 17.20 11.42 -9.31
CA ILE A 208 18.00 10.23 -9.70
C ILE A 208 17.55 8.99 -8.91
N LYS A 209 17.35 9.12 -7.59
CA LYS A 209 16.87 8.01 -6.74
C LYS A 209 15.48 7.57 -7.17
N TYR A 210 14.56 8.50 -7.44
CA TYR A 210 13.21 8.20 -7.88
C TYR A 210 13.20 7.49 -9.23
N LYS A 211 13.98 7.99 -10.20
CA LYS A 211 14.20 7.31 -11.48
C LYS A 211 14.65 5.87 -11.28
N LYS A 212 15.73 5.66 -10.52
CA LYS A 212 16.32 4.34 -10.28
C LYS A 212 15.31 3.41 -9.59
N HIS A 213 14.57 3.91 -8.62
CA HIS A 213 13.54 3.14 -7.92
C HIS A 213 12.46 2.66 -8.89
N PHE A 214 11.90 3.58 -9.69
CA PHE A 214 10.84 3.27 -10.63
C PHE A 214 11.29 2.32 -11.74
N GLU A 215 12.50 2.50 -12.29
CA GLU A 215 13.09 1.60 -13.29
C GLU A 215 13.33 0.18 -12.74
N ASN A 216 13.58 0.05 -11.43
CA ASN A 216 13.86 -1.24 -10.79
C ASN A 216 12.67 -1.83 -10.03
N ARG A 217 11.49 -1.18 -10.04
CA ARG A 217 10.36 -1.59 -9.17
C ARG A 217 9.93 -3.04 -9.38
N ILE A 218 9.96 -3.54 -10.62
CA ILE A 218 9.64 -4.95 -10.91
C ILE A 218 10.68 -5.90 -10.29
N SER A 219 11.96 -5.54 -10.31
CA SER A 219 13.02 -6.32 -9.66
C SER A 219 12.88 -6.30 -8.14
N ILE A 220 12.60 -5.13 -7.56
CA ILE A 220 12.37 -4.99 -6.11
C ILE A 220 11.21 -5.89 -5.67
N ILE A 221 10.12 -5.89 -6.44
CA ILE A 221 8.96 -6.75 -6.20
C ILE A 221 9.33 -8.23 -6.33
N ALA A 222 10.05 -8.60 -7.39
CA ALA A 222 10.48 -9.99 -7.60
C ALA A 222 11.34 -10.50 -6.44
N ASP A 223 12.25 -9.67 -5.94
CA ASP A 223 13.10 -9.98 -4.79
C ASP A 223 12.29 -10.13 -3.49
N LEU A 224 11.31 -9.26 -3.26
CA LEU A 224 10.40 -9.35 -2.12
C LEU A 224 9.57 -10.63 -2.13
N PHE A 225 9.21 -11.14 -3.32
CA PHE A 225 8.37 -12.33 -3.47
C PHE A 225 9.13 -13.64 -3.75
N LYS A 226 10.47 -13.63 -3.76
CA LYS A 226 11.30 -14.77 -4.22
C LYS A 226 11.06 -16.10 -3.48
N ASN A 227 10.63 -16.05 -2.23
CA ASN A 227 10.39 -17.23 -1.39
C ASN A 227 8.95 -17.77 -1.47
N ILE A 228 8.05 -17.06 -2.16
CA ILE A 228 6.65 -17.46 -2.27
C ILE A 228 6.47 -18.39 -3.49
N PRO A 229 5.76 -19.51 -3.36
CA PRO A 229 5.51 -20.40 -4.49
C PRO A 229 4.85 -19.69 -5.68
N LYS A 230 5.41 -19.87 -6.88
CA LYS A 230 4.92 -19.23 -8.12
C LYS A 230 3.46 -19.55 -8.46
N GLU A 231 2.94 -20.67 -7.93
CA GLU A 231 1.55 -21.09 -8.14
C GLU A 231 0.52 -20.39 -7.26
N ASN A 232 0.97 -19.58 -6.29
CA ASN A 232 0.10 -18.78 -5.44
C ASN A 232 -0.74 -17.81 -6.29
N GLN A 233 -2.07 -17.95 -6.22
CA GLN A 233 -3.00 -17.16 -7.04
C GLN A 233 -2.98 -15.67 -6.68
N THR A 234 -2.81 -15.34 -5.40
CA THR A 234 -2.69 -13.95 -4.93
C THR A 234 -1.43 -13.29 -5.50
N LEU A 235 -0.29 -14.00 -5.47
CA LEU A 235 0.95 -13.53 -6.10
C LEU A 235 0.77 -13.32 -7.61
N LYS A 236 0.14 -14.27 -8.32
CA LYS A 236 -0.15 -14.12 -9.76
C LYS A 236 -0.99 -12.89 -10.04
N GLY A 237 -2.02 -12.63 -9.21
CA GLY A 237 -2.86 -11.45 -9.30
C GLY A 237 -2.09 -10.14 -9.10
N VAL A 238 -1.30 -10.06 -8.02
CA VAL A 238 -0.46 -8.89 -7.69
C VAL A 238 0.55 -8.62 -8.80
N MET A 239 1.30 -9.64 -9.24
CA MET A 239 2.31 -9.49 -10.30
C MET A 239 1.69 -9.06 -11.62
N LYS A 240 0.52 -9.62 -11.98
CA LYS A 240 -0.20 -9.22 -13.19
C LYS A 240 -0.64 -7.75 -13.13
N GLY A 241 -1.19 -7.31 -11.99
CA GLY A 241 -1.61 -5.93 -11.78
C GLY A 241 -0.43 -4.95 -11.91
N ILE A 242 0.66 -5.23 -11.18
CA ILE A 242 1.84 -4.36 -11.18
C ILE A 242 2.52 -4.35 -12.56
N THR A 243 2.70 -5.51 -13.21
CA THR A 243 3.32 -5.57 -14.54
C THR A 243 2.47 -4.83 -15.59
N LYS A 244 1.14 -4.95 -15.53
CA LYS A 244 0.24 -4.21 -16.41
C LYS A 244 0.38 -2.71 -16.18
N GLN A 245 0.29 -2.25 -14.93
CA GLN A 245 0.41 -0.84 -14.60
C GLN A 245 1.79 -0.29 -15.00
N ASP A 246 2.84 -1.09 -14.80
CA ASP A 246 4.19 -0.73 -15.18
C ASP A 246 4.33 -0.49 -16.68
N SER A 247 3.76 -1.38 -17.50
CA SER A 247 3.78 -1.27 -18.95
C SER A 247 3.06 -0.02 -19.49
N ILE A 248 2.08 0.50 -18.75
CA ILE A 248 1.32 1.70 -19.11
C ILE A 248 2.07 2.97 -18.66
N GLN A 249 2.56 2.98 -17.42
CA GLN A 249 3.17 4.18 -16.84
C GLN A 249 4.62 4.40 -17.31
N MET A 250 5.41 3.34 -17.49
CA MET A 250 6.84 3.45 -17.80
C MET A 250 7.16 4.28 -19.05
N PRO A 251 6.43 4.15 -20.18
CA PRO A 251 6.66 4.97 -21.37
C PRO A 251 6.49 6.48 -21.13
N ILE A 252 5.65 6.87 -20.18
CA ILE A 252 5.39 8.28 -19.81
C ILE A 252 6.36 8.73 -18.71
N PHE A 253 6.62 7.87 -17.74
CA PHE A 253 7.51 8.17 -16.62
C PHE A 253 8.96 8.44 -17.05
N LYS A 254 9.49 7.69 -18.02
CA LYS A 254 10.87 7.88 -18.51
C LYS A 254 11.14 9.29 -19.04
N PRO A 255 10.35 9.84 -19.98
CA PRO A 255 10.52 11.23 -20.40
C PRO A 255 10.18 12.22 -19.28
N PHE A 256 9.22 11.90 -18.41
CA PHE A 256 8.86 12.76 -17.27
C PHE A 256 10.05 13.00 -16.35
N ILE A 257 10.65 11.92 -15.82
CA ILE A 257 11.77 12.04 -14.89
C ILE A 257 13.04 12.56 -15.58
N LYS A 258 13.18 12.36 -16.90
CA LYS A 258 14.27 12.98 -17.68
C LYS A 258 14.10 14.51 -17.73
N SER A 259 12.88 15.00 -17.89
CA SER A 259 12.58 16.44 -17.91
C SER A 259 12.86 17.06 -16.55
N HIS A 260 12.46 16.41 -15.44
CA HIS A 260 12.83 16.84 -14.08
C HIS A 260 14.35 16.89 -13.84
N LEU A 261 15.11 15.93 -14.36
CA LEU A 261 16.58 15.94 -14.26
C LEU A 261 17.19 17.10 -15.07
N SER A 262 16.74 17.29 -16.31
CA SER A 262 17.17 18.40 -17.17
C SER A 262 16.83 19.76 -16.54
N TYR A 263 15.62 19.90 -15.99
CA TYR A 263 15.18 21.09 -15.27
C TYR A 263 16.12 21.40 -14.09
N SER A 264 16.45 20.40 -13.27
CA SER A 264 17.38 20.58 -12.15
C SER A 264 18.78 20.99 -12.62
N GLU A 265 19.24 20.46 -13.75
CA GLU A 265 20.55 20.79 -14.33
C GLU A 265 20.59 22.22 -14.85
N ASN A 266 19.55 22.64 -15.56
CA ASN A 266 19.43 24.00 -16.09
C ASN A 266 19.28 25.04 -14.97
N LEU A 267 18.57 24.72 -13.88
CA LEU A 267 18.50 25.58 -12.70
C LEU A 267 19.84 25.73 -11.99
N ILE A 268 20.61 24.63 -11.85
CA ILE A 268 21.96 24.69 -11.28
C ILE A 268 22.86 25.53 -12.18
N GLU A 269 22.82 25.32 -13.50
CA GLU A 269 23.57 26.11 -14.47
C GLU A 269 23.23 27.60 -14.37
N LEU A 270 21.95 27.93 -14.21
CA LEU A 270 21.48 29.31 -14.04
C LEU A 270 22.08 29.97 -12.79
N VAL A 271 21.96 29.33 -11.63
CA VAL A 271 22.47 29.88 -10.37
C VAL A 271 24.00 30.02 -10.42
N ASP A 272 24.70 29.03 -10.95
CA ASP A 272 26.15 29.08 -11.15
C ASP A 272 26.57 30.17 -12.12
N PHE A 273 25.82 30.38 -13.20
CA PHE A 273 26.06 31.45 -14.17
C PHE A 273 25.92 32.82 -13.51
N LEU A 274 24.88 33.01 -12.70
CA LEU A 274 24.66 34.28 -11.99
C LEU A 274 25.73 34.54 -10.94
N GLU A 275 26.17 33.53 -10.18
CA GLU A 275 27.24 33.71 -9.19
C GLU A 275 28.59 34.03 -9.85
N LYS A 276 28.94 33.32 -10.94
CA LYS A 276 30.18 33.57 -11.70
C LYS A 276 30.24 34.99 -12.26
N ASN A 277 29.09 35.57 -12.61
CA ASN A 277 28.96 36.89 -13.22
C ASN A 277 28.35 37.93 -12.26
N LYS A 278 28.40 37.72 -10.92
CA LYS A 278 27.69 38.54 -9.92
C LYS A 278 27.96 40.05 -9.93
N MET A 279 29.09 40.45 -10.51
CA MET A 279 29.49 41.86 -10.67
C MET A 279 29.02 42.48 -11.99
N GLN A 280 28.44 41.68 -12.89
CA GLN A 280 28.10 42.02 -14.27
C GLN A 280 26.60 41.98 -14.57
N TRP A 281 25.79 41.86 -13.51
CA TRP A 281 24.36 42.03 -13.56
C TRP A 281 23.86 42.78 -12.32
N ILE A 282 22.74 43.46 -12.44
CA ILE A 282 22.00 44.10 -11.34
C ILE A 282 20.54 43.66 -11.40
N TYR A 283 19.89 43.65 -10.25
CA TYR A 283 18.45 43.36 -10.14
C TYR A 283 17.76 44.59 -9.55
N GLU A 284 17.00 45.29 -10.38
CA GLU A 284 16.29 46.53 -10.02
C GLU A 284 14.92 46.57 -10.72
N ASN A 285 13.88 47.05 -10.03
CA ASN A 285 12.51 47.12 -10.56
C ASN A 285 11.98 45.79 -11.12
N ASP A 286 12.28 44.68 -10.44
CA ASP A 286 11.92 43.32 -10.85
C ASP A 286 12.55 42.84 -12.17
N GLU A 287 13.56 43.54 -12.68
CA GLU A 287 14.28 43.22 -13.91
C GLU A 287 15.76 42.90 -13.64
N LEU A 288 16.26 41.87 -14.33
CA LEU A 288 17.68 41.49 -14.31
C LEU A 288 18.38 42.17 -15.49
N ILE A 289 19.29 43.09 -15.21
CA ILE A 289 20.00 43.90 -16.21
C ILE A 289 21.45 43.45 -16.27
N PHE A 290 21.94 43.07 -17.45
CA PHE A 290 23.31 42.63 -17.68
C PHE A 290 24.18 43.75 -18.28
N ASP A 291 25.47 43.72 -17.97
CA ASP A 291 26.45 44.70 -18.49
C ASP A 291 26.65 44.61 -20.01
N ASN A 292 26.35 43.46 -20.62
CA ASN A 292 26.51 43.25 -22.06
C ASN A 292 25.52 42.22 -22.61
N THR A 293 25.27 42.32 -23.92
CA THR A 293 24.32 41.47 -24.67
C THR A 293 24.75 40.01 -24.76
N GLU A 294 26.04 39.69 -24.66
CA GLU A 294 26.50 38.28 -24.69
C GLU A 294 26.06 37.52 -23.44
N LEU A 295 26.21 38.13 -22.26
CA LEU A 295 25.74 37.58 -20.99
C LEU A 295 24.22 37.47 -20.95
N GLU A 296 23.53 38.51 -21.41
CA GLU A 296 22.06 38.51 -21.50
C GLU A 296 21.57 37.36 -22.41
N ASN A 297 22.15 37.20 -23.60
CA ASN A 297 21.80 36.10 -24.50
C ASN A 297 22.05 34.73 -23.88
N LYS A 298 23.15 34.56 -23.12
CA LYS A 298 23.45 33.29 -22.46
C LYS A 298 22.46 33.00 -21.34
N TYR A 299 22.08 34.00 -20.55
CA TYR A 299 21.03 33.89 -19.54
C TYR A 299 19.69 33.47 -20.17
N LEU A 300 19.28 34.15 -21.26
CA LEU A 300 18.05 33.84 -21.97
C LEU A 300 18.04 32.41 -22.53
N GLU A 301 19.17 31.92 -23.06
CA GLU A 301 19.30 30.52 -23.50
C GLU A 301 19.02 29.53 -22.37
N ILE A 302 19.57 29.77 -21.17
CA ILE A 302 19.37 28.90 -20.01
C ILE A 302 17.90 28.94 -19.56
N ILE A 303 17.32 30.14 -19.44
CA ILE A 303 15.91 30.32 -19.06
C ILE A 303 14.96 29.64 -20.05
N ASP A 304 15.22 29.76 -21.36
CA ASP A 304 14.44 29.06 -22.38
C ASP A 304 14.47 27.54 -22.22
N ASN A 305 15.59 26.98 -21.77
CA ASN A 305 15.69 25.54 -21.50
C ASN A 305 14.94 25.16 -20.22
N VAL A 306 15.02 25.97 -19.16
CA VAL A 306 14.24 25.79 -17.92
C VAL A 306 12.74 25.79 -18.24
N ALA A 307 12.26 26.77 -19.01
CA ALA A 307 10.85 26.90 -19.39
C ALA A 307 10.36 25.71 -20.24
N LYS A 308 11.16 25.23 -21.19
CA LYS A 308 10.83 24.04 -21.98
C LYS A 308 10.74 22.78 -21.13
N ASP A 309 11.64 22.61 -20.16
CA ASP A 309 11.59 21.46 -19.26
C ASP A 309 10.35 21.52 -18.35
N GLU A 310 10.00 22.70 -17.84
CA GLU A 310 8.78 22.91 -17.05
C GLU A 310 7.51 22.61 -17.86
N GLU A 311 7.42 23.09 -19.10
CA GLU A 311 6.30 22.77 -20.01
C GLU A 311 6.18 21.24 -20.23
N ASN A 312 7.30 20.57 -20.47
CA ASN A 312 7.33 19.12 -20.62
C ASN A 312 6.91 18.39 -19.34
N ILE A 313 7.36 18.85 -18.18
CA ILE A 313 6.97 18.32 -16.86
C ILE A 313 5.46 18.40 -16.70
N ASN A 314 4.85 19.56 -16.97
CA ASN A 314 3.41 19.76 -16.83
C ASN A 314 2.62 18.82 -17.75
N ILE A 315 2.96 18.77 -19.04
CA ILE A 315 2.32 17.88 -20.02
C ILE A 315 2.42 16.41 -19.62
N LEU A 316 3.57 16.00 -19.08
CA LEU A 316 3.81 14.61 -18.70
C LEU A 316 3.21 14.26 -17.34
N SER A 317 3.07 15.23 -16.43
CA SER A 317 2.35 15.09 -15.17
C SER A 317 0.88 14.77 -15.43
N ASP A 318 0.21 15.56 -16.27
CA ASP A 318 -1.19 15.33 -16.66
C ASP A 318 -1.40 13.93 -17.24
N LYS A 319 -0.50 13.52 -18.15
CA LYS A 319 -0.53 12.18 -18.74
C LYS A 319 -0.32 11.07 -17.72
N LEU A 320 0.54 11.29 -16.71
CA LEU A 320 0.75 10.31 -15.64
C LEU A 320 -0.50 10.18 -14.77
N ILE A 321 -1.14 11.29 -14.40
CA ILE A 321 -2.39 11.31 -13.64
C ILE A 321 -3.53 10.61 -14.41
N ASP A 322 -3.56 10.75 -15.73
CA ASP A 322 -4.55 10.10 -16.57
C ASP A 322 -4.45 8.57 -16.57
N VAL A 323 -3.25 8.02 -16.47
CA VAL A 323 -2.99 6.58 -16.50
C VAL A 323 -2.84 5.92 -15.12
N MET A 324 -2.93 6.69 -14.04
CA MET A 324 -2.98 6.17 -12.66
C MET A 324 -4.26 5.35 -12.43
#